data_AF-A0A5R2N5R0-F1
#
_entry.id   AF-A0A5R2N5R0-F1
#
_cell.length_a   1.000
_cell.length_b   1.000
_cell.length_c   1.000
_cell.angle_alpha   90.00
_cell.angle_beta   90.00
_cell.angle_gamma   90.00
#
_symmetry.space_group_name_H-M   'P 1'
#
loop_
_entity.id
_entity.type
_entity.pdbx_description
1 polymer ?
#
loop_
_entity_poly.entity_id
_entity_poly.type
_entity_poly.pdbx_seq_one_letter_code
_entity_poly.pdbx_strand_id
1 'polypeptide(L)'
;DIAKVDFTSYRGKIDLVAGGVPCQPHSSMGLQRGHADDRDLFMEAVRIVAEVAPKAFFFENVEGFAFRANSAYRAELHRKFKELGYDTQVFSFFGSDYGLAQNRPRVAFVGFRDVPIGRFRMPPRFPEWRTTVGEALIDLVAANGWEGAEEWARSTANKIGPTILGGSEQSGRLAFSAKLGLEKWLALGINPLGIAKS
;
A
#
# COMPACT_ATOMS: atom_id res chain seq x y z
N ASP A 1 1.70 9.84 -17.84
CA ASP A 1 2.85 8.95 -17.68
C ASP A 1 3.95 9.71 -16.97
N ILE A 2 4.39 9.22 -15.81
CA ILE A 2 5.35 9.93 -14.96
C ILE A 2 6.74 10.01 -15.60
N ALA A 3 7.06 9.06 -16.48
CA ALA A 3 8.32 9.01 -17.21
C ALA A 3 8.51 10.18 -18.19
N LYS A 4 7.42 10.89 -18.54
CA LYS A 4 7.44 11.99 -19.52
C LYS A 4 7.45 13.38 -18.89
N VAL A 5 7.46 13.46 -17.56
CA VAL A 5 7.39 14.73 -16.83
C VAL A 5 8.78 15.10 -16.34
N ASP A 6 9.20 16.33 -16.65
CA ASP A 6 10.39 16.97 -16.09
C ASP A 6 10.01 17.68 -14.78
N PHE A 7 10.60 17.23 -13.68
CA PHE A 7 10.36 17.78 -12.36
C PHE A 7 11.40 18.80 -11.89
N THR A 8 12.39 19.16 -12.73
CA THR A 8 13.46 20.09 -12.37
C THR A 8 12.96 21.49 -11.99
N SER A 9 11.80 21.91 -12.52
CA SER A 9 11.14 23.17 -12.15
C SER A 9 10.77 23.26 -10.65
N TYR A 10 10.67 22.12 -9.97
CA TYR A 10 10.40 21.99 -8.54
C TYR A 10 11.67 21.88 -7.68
N ARG A 11 12.86 21.89 -8.29
CA ARG A 11 14.13 21.70 -7.58
C ARG A 11 14.28 22.69 -6.42
N GLY A 12 14.46 22.16 -5.22
CA GLY A 12 14.65 22.96 -4.00
C GLY A 12 13.41 23.70 -3.49
N LYS A 13 12.22 23.43 -4.05
CA LYS A 13 10.95 24.06 -3.66
C LYS A 13 10.00 23.13 -2.90
N ILE A 14 10.33 21.84 -2.84
CA ILE A 14 9.45 20.80 -2.29
C ILE A 14 10.10 20.21 -1.06
N ASP A 15 9.35 20.06 0.03
CA ASP A 15 9.84 19.41 1.24
C ASP A 15 9.68 17.89 1.20
N LEU A 16 8.61 17.39 0.56
CA LEU A 16 8.27 15.97 0.52
C LEU A 16 7.82 15.54 -0.88
N VAL A 17 8.42 14.46 -1.38
CA VAL A 17 7.88 13.67 -2.50
C VAL A 17 7.25 12.41 -1.94
N ALA A 18 5.96 12.17 -2.24
CA ALA A 18 5.26 10.99 -1.76
C ALA A 18 4.47 10.30 -2.87
N GLY A 19 4.34 8.97 -2.79
CA GLY A 19 3.54 8.21 -3.75
C GLY A 19 3.53 6.71 -3.49
N GLY A 20 2.52 6.02 -3.99
CA GLY A 20 2.53 4.56 -4.10
C GLY A 20 3.25 4.17 -5.38
N VAL A 21 4.36 3.45 -5.27
CA VAL A 21 5.16 3.04 -6.44
C VAL A 21 4.74 1.64 -6.86
N PRO A 22 4.20 1.43 -8.07
CA PRO A 22 3.77 0.10 -8.49
C PRO A 22 4.94 -0.90 -8.47
N CYS A 23 4.81 -1.95 -7.67
CA CYS A 23 5.68 -3.11 -7.74
C CYS A 23 5.07 -4.09 -8.74
N GLN A 24 5.40 -3.96 -10.03
CA GLN A 24 5.09 -5.05 -10.95
C GLN A 24 5.95 -6.27 -10.59
N PRO A 25 5.46 -7.50 -10.82
CA PRO A 25 6.06 -8.68 -10.22
C PRO A 25 7.45 -8.94 -10.82
N HIS A 26 8.49 -8.66 -10.03
CA HIS A 26 9.73 -9.46 -10.05
C HIS A 26 9.50 -10.89 -9.54
N SER A 27 8.25 -11.35 -9.43
CA SER A 27 7.82 -12.59 -8.78
C SER A 27 7.39 -13.69 -9.76
N SER A 28 8.06 -13.84 -10.90
CA SER A 28 7.97 -15.04 -11.72
C SER A 28 9.23 -15.18 -12.58
N MET A 29 10.11 -16.11 -12.19
CA MET A 29 11.36 -16.50 -12.86
C MET A 29 12.55 -15.55 -12.66
N GLY A 30 13.63 -16.13 -12.15
CA GLY A 30 14.99 -15.59 -12.14
C GLY A 30 15.58 -15.41 -13.55
N LEU A 31 14.87 -14.70 -14.42
CA LEU A 31 15.44 -14.11 -15.61
C LEU A 31 16.00 -12.76 -15.20
N GLN A 32 17.33 -12.70 -15.20
CA GLN A 32 18.15 -11.49 -15.17
C GLN A 32 17.78 -10.55 -16.33
N ARG A 33 16.61 -9.90 -16.26
CA ARG A 33 16.38 -8.65 -16.97
C ARG A 33 16.50 -7.53 -15.94
N GLY A 34 17.70 -7.42 -15.38
CA GLY A 34 18.08 -6.25 -14.62
C GLY A 34 17.92 -5.01 -15.49
N HIS A 35 17.61 -3.86 -14.87
CA HIS A 35 17.63 -2.52 -15.45
C HIS A 35 16.80 -2.22 -16.71
N ALA A 36 16.19 -3.21 -17.37
CA ALA A 36 15.54 -3.08 -18.68
C ALA A 36 14.05 -3.41 -18.67
N ASP A 37 13.39 -3.33 -17.50
CA ASP A 37 11.94 -3.39 -17.42
C ASP A 37 11.40 -1.97 -17.30
N ASP A 38 10.84 -1.45 -18.40
CA ASP A 38 10.19 -0.13 -18.48
C ASP A 38 9.01 0.04 -17.50
N ARG A 39 8.64 -1.03 -16.80
CA ARG A 39 7.56 -1.07 -15.81
C ARG A 39 8.08 -0.94 -14.37
N ASP A 40 9.39 -0.85 -14.16
CA ASP A 40 10.01 -0.50 -12.88
C ASP A 40 9.93 1.02 -12.64
N LEU A 41 8.82 1.44 -12.02
CA LEU A 41 8.59 2.84 -11.69
C LEU A 41 9.36 3.33 -10.44
N PHE A 42 10.12 2.47 -9.78
CA PHE A 42 10.97 2.89 -8.67
C PHE A 42 12.23 3.59 -9.16
N MET A 43 12.75 3.22 -10.34
CA MET A 43 13.82 3.99 -10.98
C MET A 43 13.32 5.38 -11.40
N GLU A 44 12.06 5.49 -11.83
CA GLU A 44 11.41 6.79 -12.02
C GLU A 44 11.26 7.56 -10.70
N ALA A 45 10.91 6.88 -9.60
CA ALA A 45 10.88 7.51 -8.27
C ALA A 45 12.26 8.05 -7.85
N VAL A 46 13.35 7.32 -8.14
CA VAL A 46 14.73 7.78 -7.94
C VAL A 46 15.02 9.02 -8.80
N ARG A 47 14.64 9.01 -10.09
CA ARG A 47 14.80 10.17 -10.99
C ARG A 47 14.07 11.39 -10.46
N ILE A 48 12.81 11.25 -10.04
CA ILE A 48 12.01 12.34 -9.49
C ILE A 48 12.67 12.93 -8.24
N VAL A 49 13.15 12.09 -7.33
CA VAL A 49 13.86 12.55 -6.12
C VAL A 49 15.16 13.28 -6.48
N ALA A 50 15.88 12.84 -7.51
CA ALA A 50 17.08 13.52 -8.00
C ALA A 50 16.77 14.89 -8.65
N GLU A 51 15.66 14.99 -9.39
CA GLU A 51 15.21 16.21 -10.07
C GLU A 51 14.64 17.24 -9.10
N VAL A 52 13.68 16.82 -8.28
CA VAL A 52 12.99 17.68 -7.30
C VAL A 52 13.91 18.05 -6.15
N ALA A 53 14.81 17.15 -5.78
CA ALA A 53 15.63 17.29 -4.59
C ALA A 53 14.80 17.76 -3.36
N PRO A 54 13.84 16.94 -2.87
CA PRO A 54 13.11 17.23 -1.62
C PRO A 54 13.90 17.01 -0.32
N LYS A 55 13.44 17.58 0.79
CA LYS A 55 14.03 17.28 2.12
C LYS A 55 13.80 15.83 2.54
N ALA A 56 12.66 15.26 2.14
CA ALA A 56 12.30 13.87 2.42
C ALA A 56 11.51 13.23 1.26
N PHE A 57 11.45 11.90 1.25
CA PHE A 57 10.51 11.15 0.42
C PHE A 57 9.79 10.05 1.21
N PHE A 58 8.60 9.69 0.74
CA PHE A 58 7.78 8.59 1.27
C PHE A 58 7.20 7.77 0.11
N PHE A 59 7.70 6.56 -0.08
CA PHE A 59 7.18 5.65 -1.10
C PHE A 59 6.46 4.46 -0.47
N GLU A 60 5.15 4.37 -0.71
CA GLU A 60 4.35 3.23 -0.27
C GLU A 60 4.50 2.05 -1.24
N ASN A 61 4.52 0.84 -0.68
CA ASN A 61 4.48 -0.39 -1.46
C ASN A 61 3.75 -1.53 -0.71
N VAL A 62 3.49 -2.62 -1.42
CA VAL A 62 2.96 -3.86 -0.83
C VAL A 62 4.00 -4.52 0.07
N GLU A 63 3.52 -5.30 1.05
CA GLU A 63 4.36 -6.03 2.01
C GLU A 63 5.45 -6.89 1.35
N GLY A 64 5.16 -7.45 0.18
CA GLY A 64 6.10 -8.28 -0.58
C GLY A 64 7.42 -7.59 -0.92
N PHE A 65 7.44 -6.26 -0.98
CA PHE A 65 8.68 -5.49 -1.17
C PHE A 65 9.69 -5.73 -0.06
N ALA A 66 9.27 -6.00 1.19
CA ALA A 66 10.17 -6.30 2.30
C ALA A 66 10.71 -7.74 2.31
N PHE A 67 10.14 -8.65 1.52
CA PHE A 67 10.52 -10.06 1.53
C PHE A 67 11.96 -10.28 1.07
N ARG A 68 12.56 -11.39 1.51
CA ARG A 68 13.95 -11.75 1.19
C ARG A 68 14.21 -11.82 -0.32
N ALA A 69 13.21 -12.25 -1.10
CA ALA A 69 13.31 -12.32 -2.57
C ALA A 69 13.65 -10.96 -3.23
N ASN A 70 13.30 -9.85 -2.58
CA ASN A 70 13.55 -8.49 -3.08
C ASN A 70 14.75 -7.79 -2.41
N SER A 71 15.60 -8.50 -1.65
CA SER A 71 16.68 -7.86 -0.88
C SER A 71 17.74 -7.18 -1.74
N ALA A 72 18.14 -7.80 -2.86
CA ALA A 72 19.11 -7.23 -3.79
C ALA A 72 18.59 -5.92 -4.40
N TYR A 73 17.32 -5.91 -4.80
CA TYR A 73 16.65 -4.75 -5.34
C TYR A 73 16.55 -3.61 -4.31
N ARG A 74 16.16 -3.91 -3.07
CA ARG A 74 16.17 -2.91 -1.99
C ARG A 74 17.57 -2.34 -1.75
N ALA A 75 18.61 -3.19 -1.75
CA ALA A 75 19.98 -2.74 -1.57
C ALA A 75 20.43 -1.79 -2.69
N GLU A 76 20.01 -2.04 -3.94
CA GLU A 76 20.24 -1.14 -5.06
C GLU A 76 19.57 0.23 -4.84
N LEU A 77 18.30 0.25 -4.45
CA LEU A 77 17.59 1.50 -4.19
C LEU A 77 18.22 2.29 -3.03
N HIS A 78 18.56 1.62 -1.93
CA HIS A 78 19.29 2.24 -0.82
C HIS A 78 20.61 2.88 -1.30
N ARG A 79 21.37 2.19 -2.16
CA ARG A 79 22.60 2.73 -2.74
C ARG A 79 22.33 3.98 -3.60
N LYS A 80 21.36 3.92 -4.52
CA LYS A 80 21.01 5.05 -5.39
C LYS A 80 20.56 6.27 -4.60
N PHE A 81 19.71 6.10 -3.59
CA PHE A 81 19.29 7.21 -2.74
C PHE A 81 20.43 7.76 -1.87
N LYS A 82 21.33 6.88 -1.40
CA LYS A 82 22.54 7.31 -0.69
C LYS A 82 23.46 8.15 -1.57
N GLU A 83 23.62 7.80 -2.85
CA GLU A 83 24.37 8.60 -3.84
C GLU A 83 23.75 9.99 -4.06
N LEU A 84 22.43 10.11 -3.91
CA LEU A 84 21.70 11.37 -3.93
C LEU A 84 21.71 12.13 -2.58
N GLY A 85 22.42 11.59 -1.58
CA GLY A 85 22.56 12.19 -0.24
C GLY A 85 21.42 11.89 0.73
N TYR A 86 20.62 10.85 0.52
CA TYR A 86 19.54 10.48 1.43
C TYR A 86 19.92 9.29 2.31
N ASP A 87 19.64 9.41 3.59
CA ASP A 87 19.60 8.29 4.54
C ASP A 87 18.20 7.69 4.56
N THR A 88 18.09 6.35 4.47
CA THR A 88 16.84 5.71 4.07
C THR A 88 16.55 4.42 4.85
N GLN A 89 15.27 4.12 5.08
CA GLN A 89 14.81 2.93 5.80
C GLN A 89 13.43 2.48 5.33
N VAL A 90 13.17 1.18 5.42
CA VAL A 90 11.87 0.57 5.13
C VAL A 90 11.14 0.28 6.44
N PHE A 91 9.88 0.70 6.53
CA PHE A 91 9.00 0.52 7.68
C PHE A 91 7.78 -0.29 7.29
N SER A 92 7.47 -1.36 8.03
CA SER A 92 6.23 -2.11 7.85
C SER A 92 5.12 -1.55 8.74
N PHE A 93 3.90 -1.48 8.22
CA PHE A 93 2.73 -1.05 8.97
C PHE A 93 1.45 -1.72 8.46
N PHE A 94 0.42 -1.72 9.29
CA PHE A 94 -0.91 -2.21 8.93
C PHE A 94 -1.89 -1.04 8.89
N GLY A 95 -2.79 -1.01 7.91
CA GLY A 95 -3.89 -0.03 7.91
C GLY A 95 -4.72 -0.09 9.20
N SER A 96 -4.89 -1.28 9.77
CA SER A 96 -5.61 -1.49 11.03
C SER A 96 -4.93 -0.88 12.26
N ASP A 97 -3.63 -0.57 12.20
CA ASP A 97 -2.96 0.16 13.29
C ASP A 97 -3.39 1.63 13.35
N TYR A 98 -4.04 2.12 12.29
CA TYR A 98 -4.49 3.51 12.11
C TYR A 98 -6.00 3.59 11.81
N GLY A 99 -6.78 2.61 12.27
CA GLY A 99 -8.24 2.62 12.22
C GLY A 99 -8.88 2.21 10.89
N LEU A 100 -8.14 1.60 9.97
CA LEU A 100 -8.77 0.95 8.82
C LEU A 100 -9.38 -0.40 9.24
N ALA A 101 -10.66 -0.64 8.92
CA ALA A 101 -11.36 -1.92 9.13
C ALA A 101 -10.85 -3.07 8.22
N GLN A 102 -9.57 -3.05 7.86
CA GLN A 102 -8.95 -3.95 6.90
C GLN A 102 -7.53 -4.35 7.34
N ASN A 103 -7.24 -5.64 7.27
CA ASN A 103 -5.90 -6.17 7.37
C ASN A 103 -5.19 -5.91 6.04
N ARG A 104 -4.49 -4.78 5.98
CA ARG A 104 -3.79 -4.26 4.80
C ARG A 104 -2.32 -3.99 5.17
N PRO A 105 -1.45 -5.03 5.15
CA PRO A 105 -0.04 -4.84 5.42
C PRO A 105 0.62 -4.07 4.28
N ARG A 106 1.44 -3.08 4.63
CA ARG A 106 2.14 -2.19 3.71
C ARG A 106 3.54 -1.91 4.22
N VAL A 107 4.36 -1.41 3.30
CA VAL A 107 5.68 -0.87 3.61
C VAL A 107 5.75 0.58 3.17
N ALA A 108 6.50 1.36 3.92
CA ALA A 108 6.92 2.70 3.56
C ALA A 108 8.43 2.70 3.40
N PHE A 109 8.92 3.08 2.23
CA PHE A 109 10.32 3.39 2.02
C PHE A 109 10.51 4.89 2.19
N VAL A 110 11.17 5.28 3.27
CA VAL A 110 11.33 6.67 3.69
C VAL A 110 12.78 7.06 3.57
N GLY A 111 13.04 8.28 3.14
CA GLY A 111 14.37 8.86 3.09
C GLY A 111 14.40 10.32 3.48
N PHE A 112 15.47 10.75 4.12
CA PHE A 112 15.74 12.14 4.48
C PHE A 112 17.12 12.54 3.97
N ARG A 113 17.25 13.74 3.41
CA ARG A 113 18.56 14.23 2.93
C ARG A 113 19.44 14.69 4.09
N ASP A 114 18.92 15.58 4.92
CA ASP A 114 19.73 16.33 5.88
C ASP A 114 19.56 15.84 7.34
N VAL A 115 18.73 14.81 7.54
CA VAL A 115 18.42 14.26 8.86
C VAL A 115 18.68 12.75 8.85
N PRO A 116 19.41 12.20 9.84
CA PRO A 116 19.59 10.76 9.95
C PRO A 116 18.24 10.05 10.09
N ILE A 117 18.03 9.00 9.28
CA ILE A 117 16.77 8.24 9.28
C ILE A 117 16.50 7.61 10.65
N GLY A 118 17.55 7.31 11.41
CA GLY A 118 17.47 6.81 12.79
C GLY A 118 16.78 7.75 13.78
N ARG A 119 16.49 9.01 13.43
CA ARG A 119 15.64 9.93 14.22
C ARG A 119 14.16 9.85 13.86
N PHE A 120 13.83 9.37 12.66
CA PHE A 120 12.44 9.21 12.24
C PHE A 120 11.77 8.07 13.00
N ARG A 121 10.51 8.26 13.36
CA ARG A 121 9.64 7.25 13.95
C ARG A 121 8.34 7.28 13.16
N MET A 122 7.85 6.09 12.79
CA MET A 122 6.48 5.98 12.29
C MET A 122 5.51 6.55 13.32
N PRO A 123 4.35 7.09 12.89
CA PRO A 123 3.34 7.57 13.82
C PRO A 123 3.01 6.52 14.89
N PRO A 124 2.72 6.94 16.12
CA PRO A 124 2.28 6.01 17.15
C PRO A 124 1.02 5.28 16.68
N ARG A 125 0.85 4.06 17.17
CA ARG A 125 -0.34 3.25 16.92
C ARG A 125 -1.39 3.61 17.96
N PHE A 126 -2.65 3.64 17.55
CA PHE A 126 -3.78 3.95 18.40
C PHE A 126 -4.74 2.75 18.42
N PRO A 127 -4.56 1.79 19.35
CA PRO A 127 -5.42 0.61 19.46
C PRO A 127 -6.91 0.95 19.57
N GLU A 128 -7.25 2.09 20.18
CA GLU A 128 -8.60 2.62 20.34
C GLU A 128 -9.26 3.02 19.02
N TRP A 129 -8.49 3.24 17.95
CA TRP A 129 -9.04 3.52 16.61
C TRP A 129 -9.38 2.25 15.85
N ARG A 130 -8.99 1.07 16.36
CA ARG A 130 -9.31 -0.19 15.70
C ARG A 130 -10.82 -0.33 15.58
N THR A 131 -11.25 -0.57 14.36
CA THR A 131 -12.65 -0.78 14.02
C THR A 131 -12.81 -2.07 13.22
N THR A 132 -13.99 -2.66 13.33
CA THR A 132 -14.39 -3.86 12.62
C THR A 132 -15.14 -3.52 11.34
N VAL A 133 -15.31 -4.52 10.47
CA VAL A 133 -16.11 -4.34 9.24
C VAL A 133 -17.56 -4.00 9.59
N GLY A 134 -18.10 -4.62 10.65
CA GLY A 134 -19.45 -4.35 11.14
C GLY A 134 -19.64 -2.91 11.57
N GLU A 135 -18.76 -2.41 12.44
CA GLU A 135 -18.79 -1.02 12.90
C GLU A 135 -18.60 -0.02 11.77
N ALA A 136 -17.72 -0.32 10.81
CA ALA A 136 -17.40 0.60 9.71
C ALA A 136 -18.49 0.69 8.64
N LEU A 137 -19.43 -0.28 8.58
CA LEU A 137 -20.44 -0.37 7.51
C LEU A 137 -21.88 -0.43 8.02
N ILE A 138 -22.11 -0.42 9.34
CA ILE A 138 -23.45 -0.61 9.91
C ILE A 138 -24.48 0.40 9.40
N ASP A 139 -24.08 1.65 9.24
CA ASP A 139 -24.93 2.72 8.70
C ASP A 139 -25.38 2.42 7.27
N LEU A 140 -24.47 1.95 6.41
CA LEU A 140 -24.75 1.57 5.04
C LEU A 140 -25.60 0.29 4.95
N VAL A 141 -25.32 -0.68 5.80
CA VAL A 141 -26.01 -1.99 5.82
C VAL A 141 -27.42 -1.85 6.40
N ALA A 142 -27.64 -0.95 7.35
CA ALA A 142 -28.95 -0.66 7.94
C ALA A 142 -29.80 0.32 7.10
N ALA A 143 -29.23 1.01 6.11
CA ALA A 143 -29.86 2.12 5.39
C ALA A 143 -31.23 1.79 4.76
N ASN A 144 -31.44 0.53 4.34
CA ASN A 144 -32.70 0.06 3.75
C ASN A 144 -33.59 -0.73 4.73
N GLY A 145 -33.35 -0.61 6.04
CA GLY A 145 -34.19 -1.22 7.07
C GLY A 145 -33.98 -2.72 7.28
N TRP A 146 -32.79 -3.26 6.97
CA TRP A 146 -32.51 -4.67 7.27
C TRP A 146 -32.43 -4.90 8.78
N GLU A 147 -33.44 -5.57 9.36
CA GLU A 147 -33.54 -5.85 10.80
C GLU A 147 -32.33 -6.60 11.37
N GLY A 148 -31.62 -7.38 10.52
CA GLY A 148 -30.42 -8.12 10.91
C GLY A 148 -29.13 -7.30 10.99
N ALA A 149 -29.15 -6.01 10.63
CA ALA A 149 -27.94 -5.20 10.47
C ALA A 149 -27.12 -5.08 11.76
N GLU A 150 -27.75 -4.75 12.89
CA GLU A 150 -27.04 -4.61 14.17
C GLU A 150 -26.44 -5.93 14.65
N GLU A 151 -27.20 -7.01 14.55
CA GLU A 151 -26.73 -8.34 14.94
C GLU A 151 -25.58 -8.78 14.04
N TRP A 152 -25.70 -8.60 12.73
CA TRP A 152 -24.63 -8.84 11.77
C TRP A 152 -23.35 -8.07 12.14
N ALA A 153 -23.45 -6.78 12.47
CA ALA A 153 -22.29 -5.97 12.83
C ALA A 153 -21.66 -6.44 14.15
N ARG A 154 -22.47 -6.77 15.16
CA ARG A 154 -22.00 -7.17 16.51
C ARG A 154 -21.46 -8.60 16.59
N SER A 155 -21.96 -9.53 15.78
CA SER A 155 -21.58 -10.95 15.86
C SER A 155 -20.84 -11.47 14.63
N THR A 156 -21.33 -11.17 13.43
CA THR A 156 -20.82 -11.77 12.18
C THR A 156 -19.62 -11.01 11.62
N ALA A 157 -19.74 -9.68 11.52
CA ALA A 157 -18.74 -8.78 10.95
C ALA A 157 -17.90 -8.05 12.01
N ASN A 158 -17.92 -8.52 13.26
CA ASN A 158 -17.18 -7.98 14.40
C ASN A 158 -15.69 -8.39 14.40
N LYS A 159 -15.02 -8.18 13.27
CA LYS A 159 -13.58 -8.39 13.09
C LYS A 159 -13.04 -7.54 11.94
N ILE A 160 -11.72 -7.41 11.88
CA ILE A 160 -11.02 -6.72 10.78
C ILE A 160 -11.18 -7.52 9.49
N GLY A 161 -11.50 -6.84 8.39
CA GLY A 161 -11.71 -7.45 7.08
C GLY A 161 -10.41 -7.84 6.37
N PRO A 162 -10.44 -8.79 5.42
CA PRO A 162 -9.28 -9.07 4.57
C PRO A 162 -9.03 -7.91 3.58
N THR A 163 -7.84 -7.85 2.97
CA THR A 163 -7.52 -6.80 1.98
C THR A 163 -8.50 -6.79 0.81
N ILE A 164 -9.09 -5.62 0.53
CA ILE A 164 -9.84 -5.35 -0.71
C ILE A 164 -8.85 -5.28 -1.87
N LEU A 165 -9.09 -6.08 -2.90
CA LEU A 165 -8.27 -6.17 -4.10
C LEU A 165 -9.12 -5.74 -5.30
N GLY A 166 -8.70 -4.72 -6.03
CA GLY A 166 -9.41 -4.26 -7.22
C GLY A 166 -9.56 -5.39 -8.25
N GLY A 167 -10.77 -5.56 -8.77
CA GLY A 167 -11.02 -6.39 -9.93
C GLY A 167 -10.48 -5.72 -11.20
N SER A 168 -10.00 -6.51 -12.15
CA SER A 168 -9.72 -6.04 -13.51
C SER A 168 -10.03 -7.14 -14.50
N GLU A 169 -10.48 -6.76 -15.69
CA GLU A 169 -10.71 -7.70 -16.79
C GLU A 169 -9.43 -8.50 -17.11
N GLN A 170 -8.27 -7.84 -17.06
CA GLN A 170 -6.96 -8.46 -17.26
C GLN A 170 -6.57 -9.48 -16.19
N SER A 171 -7.06 -9.32 -14.96
CA SER A 171 -6.79 -10.27 -13.86
C SER A 171 -7.84 -11.36 -13.74
N GLY A 172 -8.88 -11.36 -14.59
CA GLY A 172 -10.01 -12.27 -14.53
C GLY A 172 -10.86 -12.12 -13.27
N ARG A 173 -10.73 -11.00 -12.55
CA ARG A 173 -11.42 -10.74 -11.28
C ARG A 173 -12.58 -9.78 -11.52
N LEU A 174 -13.81 -10.29 -11.39
CA LEU A 174 -15.04 -9.51 -11.52
C LEU A 174 -15.44 -8.79 -10.21
N ALA A 175 -14.55 -8.78 -9.22
CA ALA A 175 -14.91 -8.65 -7.81
C ALA A 175 -13.78 -8.05 -6.97
N PHE A 176 -14.06 -7.75 -5.70
CA PHE A 176 -13.10 -7.07 -4.80
C PHE A 176 -12.25 -8.02 -3.93
N SER A 177 -12.20 -9.30 -4.28
CA SER A 177 -11.42 -10.33 -3.57
C SER A 177 -10.63 -11.22 -4.52
N ALA A 178 -9.48 -11.71 -4.06
CA ALA A 178 -8.82 -12.87 -4.68
C ALA A 178 -9.47 -14.18 -4.22
N LYS A 179 -9.18 -15.29 -4.91
CA LYS A 179 -9.61 -16.65 -4.51
C LYS A 179 -9.23 -16.97 -3.06
N LEU A 180 -8.04 -16.55 -2.62
CA LEU A 180 -7.55 -16.72 -1.24
C LEU A 180 -8.27 -15.87 -0.18
N GLY A 181 -9.01 -14.83 -0.58
CA GLY A 181 -9.76 -13.96 0.32
C GLY A 181 -11.25 -14.28 0.39
N LEU A 182 -11.76 -15.14 -0.51
CA LEU A 182 -13.19 -15.39 -0.69
C LEU A 182 -13.85 -15.92 0.59
N GLU A 183 -13.32 -16.99 1.17
CA GLU A 183 -13.85 -17.61 2.39
C GLU A 183 -13.87 -16.63 3.57
N LYS A 184 -12.87 -15.74 3.64
CA LYS A 184 -12.78 -14.72 4.70
C LYS A 184 -13.87 -13.66 4.57
N TRP A 185 -14.21 -13.24 3.36
CA TRP A 185 -15.34 -12.34 3.12
C TRP A 185 -16.68 -13.03 3.39
N LEU A 186 -16.86 -14.28 2.94
CA LEU A 186 -18.08 -15.04 3.22
C LEU A 186 -18.29 -15.26 4.72
N ALA A 187 -17.23 -15.48 5.50
CA ALA A 187 -17.27 -15.56 6.96
C ALA A 187 -17.58 -14.23 7.67
N LEU A 188 -17.66 -13.12 6.93
CA LEU A 188 -18.20 -11.82 7.38
C LEU A 188 -19.65 -11.62 6.93
N GLY A 189 -20.29 -12.61 6.29
CA GLY A 189 -21.61 -12.44 5.67
C GLY A 189 -21.60 -11.56 4.42
N ILE A 190 -20.42 -11.29 3.85
CA ILE A 190 -20.27 -10.43 2.66
C ILE A 190 -19.97 -11.33 1.46
N ASN A 191 -20.78 -11.24 0.41
CA ASN A 191 -20.46 -11.87 -0.87
C ASN A 191 -19.54 -10.94 -1.68
N PRO A 192 -18.26 -11.27 -1.87
CA PRO A 192 -17.35 -10.38 -2.60
C PRO A 192 -17.45 -10.55 -4.12
N LEU A 193 -18.22 -11.52 -4.63
CA LEU A 193 -18.23 -11.94 -6.03
C LEU A 193 -19.28 -11.24 -6.90
N GLY A 194 -20.18 -10.46 -6.31
CA GLY A 194 -21.24 -9.82 -7.06
C GLY A 194 -21.94 -8.72 -6.27
N ILE A 195 -22.68 -7.89 -7.00
CA ILE A 195 -23.57 -6.88 -6.44
C ILE A 195 -24.95 -7.51 -6.31
N ALA A 196 -25.67 -7.22 -5.22
CA ALA A 196 -27.06 -7.65 -5.07
C ALA A 196 -27.87 -7.15 -6.28
N LYS A 197 -28.63 -8.06 -6.92
CA LYS A 197 -29.59 -7.66 -7.96
C LYS A 197 -30.77 -7.01 -7.24
N SER A 198 -31.06 -5.76 -7.61
CA SER A 198 -32.28 -5.04 -7.19
C SER A 198 -33.53 -5.76 -7.67
#